data_AF-A0A914DIQ1-F1
#
_entry.id   AF-A0A914DIQ1-F1
#
_cell.length_a   1.000
_cell.length_b   1.000
_cell.length_c   1.000
_cell.angle_alpha   90.00
_cell.angle_beta   90.00
_cell.angle_gamma   90.00
#
_symmetry.space_group_name_H-M   'P 1'
#
loop_
_entity.id
_entity.type
_entity.pdbx_description
1 polymer ?
#
loop_
_entity_poly.entity_id
_entity_poly.type
_entity_poly.pdbx_seq_one_letter_code
_entity_poly.pdbx_strand_id
1 'polypeptide(L)' 'VVGACKHPFHIHCIVKWTNTQQKAACPLCRQEWKFQNAE' A
#
# COMPACT_ATOMS: atom_id res chain seq x y z
N VAL A 1 5.99 -4.35 -5.05
CA VAL A 1 6.32 -3.38 -3.99
C VAL A 1 5.95 -3.98 -2.65
N VAL A 2 6.64 -3.62 -1.59
CA VAL A 2 6.26 -4.04 -0.23
C VAL A 2 5.83 -2.80 0.54
N GLY A 3 4.73 -2.91 1.27
CA GLY A 3 4.31 -1.85 2.17
C GLY A 3 5.11 -1.89 3.47
N ALA A 4 5.15 -0.81 4.23
CA ALA A 4 5.72 -0.78 5.59
C ALA A 4 5.04 -1.81 6.51
N CYS A 5 3.80 -2.22 6.18
CA CYS A 5 3.09 -3.35 6.78
C CYS A 5 3.71 -4.74 6.47
N LYS A 6 4.87 -4.82 5.78
CA LYS A 6 5.52 -6.05 5.26
C LYS A 6 4.66 -6.88 4.30
N HIS A 7 3.59 -6.30 3.76
CA HIS A 7 2.74 -6.97 2.80
C HIS A 7 3.17 -6.65 1.36
N PRO A 8 3.49 -7.67 0.54
CA PRO A 8 3.84 -7.49 -0.86
C PRO A 8 2.59 -7.30 -1.72
N PHE A 9 2.61 -6.30 -2.58
CA PHE A 9 1.57 -6.08 -3.60
C PHE A 9 2.19 -5.68 -4.93
N HIS A 10 1.47 -5.93 -6.03
CA HIS A 10 1.85 -5.39 -7.33
C HIS A 10 1.68 -3.87 -7.36
N ILE A 11 2.59 -3.16 -8.05
CA ILE A 11 2.57 -1.69 -8.20
C ILE A 11 1.17 -1.24 -8.67
N HIS A 12 0.70 -1.80 -9.78
CA HIS A 12 -0.55 -1.37 -10.40
C HIS A 12 -1.78 -1.59 -9.50
N CYS A 13 -1.81 -2.72 -8.79
CA CYS A 13 -2.89 -3.03 -7.86
C CYS A 13 -2.92 -2.07 -6.68
N ILE A 14 -1.76 -1.81 -6.05
CA ILE A 14 -1.72 -0.97 -4.86
C ILE A 14 -1.88 0.51 -5.18
N VAL A 15 -1.34 0.98 -6.32
CA VAL A 15 -1.54 2.37 -6.78
C VAL A 15 -3.02 2.64 -7.05
N LYS A 16 -3.71 1.74 -7.76
CA LYS A 16 -5.16 1.84 -7.98
C LYS A 16 -5.91 1.85 -6.64
N TRP A 17 -5.53 0.97 -5.72
CA TRP A 17 -6.14 0.88 -4.40
C TRP A 17 -5.98 2.16 -3.58
N THR A 18 -4.75 2.67 -3.46
CA THR A 18 -4.46 3.91 -2.73
C THR A 18 -5.07 5.14 -3.38
N ASN A 19 -5.29 5.12 -4.70
CA ASN A 19 -5.97 6.19 -5.44
C ASN A 19 -7.49 6.14 -5.28
N THR A 20 -8.06 4.94 -5.16
CA THR A 20 -9.51 4.73 -4.99
C THR A 20 -9.98 4.98 -3.55
N GLN A 21 -9.13 4.70 -2.57
CA GLN A 21 -9.42 4.92 -1.15
C GLN A 21 -9.04 6.34 -0.71
N GLN A 22 -9.94 7.04 -0.01
CA GLN A 22 -9.63 8.35 0.60
C GLN A 22 -8.51 8.25 1.66
N LYS A 23 -8.32 7.07 2.27
CA LYS A 23 -7.21 6.76 3.16
C LYS A 23 -6.46 5.58 2.60
N ALA A 24 -5.30 5.83 1.99
CA ALA A 24 -4.39 4.81 1.51
C ALA A 24 -4.01 3.87 2.66
N ALA A 25 -4.68 2.73 2.77
CA ALA A 25 -4.50 1.75 3.83
C ALA A 25 -4.23 0.37 3.24
N CYS A 26 -3.36 -0.40 3.90
CA CYS A 26 -2.99 -1.76 3.54
C CYS A 26 -4.24 -2.65 3.59
N PRO A 27 -4.64 -3.36 2.52
CA PRO A 27 -5.92 -4.09 2.49
C PRO A 27 -5.97 -5.29 3.44
N LEU A 28 -4.82 -5.78 3.91
CA LEU A 28 -4.72 -6.90 4.83
C LEU A 28 -4.78 -6.47 6.29
N CYS A 29 -4.01 -5.46 6.68
CA CYS A 29 -3.92 -5.02 8.08
C CYS A 29 -4.60 -3.68 8.38
N ARG A 30 -5.16 -3.01 7.38
CA ARG A 30 -5.80 -1.67 7.46
C ARG A 30 -4.90 -0.56 8.01
N GLN A 31 -3.60 -0.81 8.14
CA GLN A 31 -2.63 0.22 8.52
C GLN A 31 -2.40 1.19 7.37
N GLU A 32 -1.97 2.41 7.68
CA GLU A 32 -1.58 3.39 6.68
C GLU A 32 -0.56 2.80 5.70
N TRP A 33 -0.90 2.84 4.41
CA TRP A 33 -0.06 2.33 3.35
C TRP A 33 1.12 3.27 3.14
N LYS A 34 2.32 2.77 3.45
CA LYS A 34 3.60 3.42 3.14
C LYS A 34 4.43 2.47 2.31
N PHE A 35 5.09 2.96 1.27
CA PHE A 35 6.01 2.13 0.49
C PHE A 35 7.28 1.88 1.32
N GLN A 36 7.74 0.64 1.40
CA GLN A 36 8.92 0.25 2.21
C GLN A 36 10.26 0.69 1.58
N ASN A 37 10.24 1.37 0.43
CA ASN A 37 11.43 1.89 -0.25
C ASN A 37 11.15 3.32 -0.72
N ALA A 38 11.37 4.28 0.17
CA ALA A 38 11.67 5.64 -0.22
C ALA A 38 13.17 5.82 0.02
N GLU A 39 13.96 5.51 -1.01
CA GLU A 39 15.28 6.11 -1.22
C GLU A 39 15.09 7.31 -2.14
#